data_AF-A0A842ULK9-F1
#
_entry.id   AF-A0A842ULK9-F1
#
_cell.length_a   1.000
_cell.length_b   1.000
_cell.length_c   1.000
_cell.angle_alpha   90.00
_cell.angle_beta   90.00
_cell.angle_gamma   90.00
#
_symmetry.space_group_name_H-M   'P 1'
#
loop_
_entity.id
_entity.type
_entity.pdbx_description
1 polymer ?
#
loop_
_entity_poly.entity_id
_entity_poly.type
_entity_poly.pdbx_seq_one_letter_code
_entity_poly.pdbx_strand_id
1 'polypeptide(L)'
;METFPTTLKLTFEDHLRRLNSRLRGGGKSLEMTIEADETRINHLLTLRTKEENATLVFPKIRRNECGNLVLGDRNDRVVCPLMLVLDGKPQHISYEGFILSMLSLNMEELFPEQGKRNQIDKILWGFVQGRGRLAAGLCQRFLNLRLFNALPLSGTPMQDWAMNHRLMIFDPVFDKLRPDEKLAYQKRKNELLFPWGSIGLSDGAAATENYILQEDLRKRTAFGMRHHNPIRNLYSTLGMKGEETPKVVSKSADELEARGVKRGGWNWMTVFLDLPLDFEDQILISRRHAGKTVSYERSFTVFGEETVQPGDNILKGRVIGVNEDESPVVFDIDCDHAEVLECKDGDVPFDGKDQPVRIVNLRVVYSFKEGFKITNQHGNKGIVILEDLGTVHDPVRGEVPIDVIVSAKSVQKRKNFGQILEALSTLIHGPEKRLVVPDEIEVSTEQVEDALEKAGQSKDGTCLAKTPWGEFRSLCGWVHWGVTKTPEEQLWEKKDVLATNQRGLRIRGSKISTIELKALTTLLGPGSKVVGEILSYRQGTGEVR
;
A
#
# COMPACT_ATOMS: atom_id res chain seq x y z
N MET A 1 34.38 -2.80 29.52
CA MET A 1 33.24 -2.06 28.94
C MET A 1 32.09 -2.22 29.91
N GLU A 2 31.57 -1.13 30.45
CA GLU A 2 30.35 -1.18 31.25
C GLU A 2 29.17 -1.60 30.37
N THR A 3 28.22 -2.36 30.93
CA THR A 3 26.99 -2.69 30.22
C THR A 3 26.16 -1.41 30.02
N PHE A 4 25.46 -1.27 28.89
CA PHE A 4 24.62 -0.10 28.57
C PHE A 4 23.74 0.38 29.76
N PRO A 5 23.10 -0.50 30.57
CA PRO A 5 22.38 -0.09 31.77
C PRO A 5 23.21 0.64 32.83
N THR A 6 24.47 0.22 33.03
CA THR A 6 25.40 0.84 33.99
C THR A 6 25.79 2.25 33.53
N THR A 7 26.12 2.41 32.25
CA THR A 7 26.51 3.71 31.68
C THR A 7 25.33 4.67 31.58
N LEU A 8 24.14 4.16 31.24
CA LEU A 8 22.88 4.92 31.28
C LEU A 8 22.60 5.44 32.70
N LYS A 9 22.82 4.59 33.71
CA LYS A 9 22.63 4.96 35.10
C LYS A 9 23.57 6.07 35.55
N LEU A 10 24.86 5.94 35.29
CA LEU A 10 25.86 6.93 35.67
C LEU A 10 25.62 8.29 34.99
N THR A 11 25.30 8.26 33.68
CA THR A 11 25.04 9.48 32.90
C THR A 11 23.83 10.25 33.45
N PHE A 12 22.77 9.54 33.84
CA PHE A 12 21.55 10.15 34.35
C PHE A 12 21.68 10.61 35.80
N GLU A 13 22.42 9.87 36.64
CA GLU A 13 22.76 10.28 37.99
C GLU A 13 23.58 11.58 38.00
N ASP A 14 24.55 11.73 37.09
CA ASP A 14 25.34 12.96 36.98
C ASP A 14 24.51 14.15 36.48
N HIS A 15 23.59 13.93 35.53
CA HIS A 15 22.64 14.95 35.10
C HIS A 15 21.71 15.38 36.24
N LEU A 16 21.16 14.42 37.00
CA LEU A 16 20.32 14.68 38.18
C LEU A 16 21.10 15.34 39.32
N ARG A 17 22.38 15.04 39.54
CA ARG A 17 23.22 15.74 40.53
C ARG A 17 23.42 17.20 40.16
N ARG A 18 23.66 17.51 38.87
CA ARG A 18 23.74 18.89 38.33
C ARG A 18 22.41 19.64 38.44
N LEU A 19 21.29 18.95 38.38
CA LEU A 19 19.94 19.53 38.57
C LEU A 19 19.55 19.66 40.04
N ASN A 20 19.86 18.67 40.88
CA ASN A 20 19.63 18.71 42.32
C ASN A 20 20.44 19.84 42.98
N SER A 21 21.64 20.15 42.49
CA SER A 21 22.38 21.34 42.94
C SER A 21 21.61 22.64 42.65
N ARG A 22 20.78 22.69 41.59
CA ARG A 22 19.88 23.81 41.26
C ARG A 22 18.55 23.76 42.04
N LEU A 23 18.07 22.58 42.45
CA LEU A 23 16.80 22.37 43.14
C LEU A 23 16.88 22.41 44.69
N ARG A 24 18.08 22.56 45.26
CA ARG A 24 18.35 22.56 46.72
C ARG A 24 17.59 23.62 47.54
N GLY A 25 16.91 24.59 46.93
CA GLY A 25 16.06 25.56 47.63
C GLY A 25 14.69 25.03 48.10
N GLY A 26 14.26 23.84 47.67
CA GLY A 26 12.87 23.37 47.85
C GLY A 26 12.65 22.17 48.78
N GLY A 27 13.67 21.64 49.45
CA GLY A 27 13.52 20.58 50.47
C GLY A 27 13.03 19.19 49.98
N LYS A 28 12.90 18.97 48.67
CA LYS A 28 12.50 17.67 48.07
C LYS A 28 13.72 16.92 47.55
N SER A 29 14.01 15.74 48.10
CA SER A 29 15.02 14.80 47.58
C SER A 29 14.35 13.81 46.63
N LEU A 30 14.78 13.77 45.37
CA LEU A 30 14.46 12.69 44.44
C LEU A 30 15.44 11.53 44.68
N GLU A 31 14.92 10.33 44.93
CA GLU A 31 15.70 9.09 44.97
C GLU A 31 15.45 8.32 43.67
N MET A 32 16.49 7.95 42.94
CA MET A 32 16.34 7.25 41.67
C MET A 32 17.00 5.89 41.73
N THR A 33 16.32 4.89 41.19
CA THR A 33 16.83 3.53 41.02
C THR A 33 16.65 3.08 39.58
N ILE A 34 17.73 2.61 38.97
CA ILE A 34 17.71 2.05 37.62
C ILE A 34 17.88 0.55 37.80
N GLU A 35 16.84 -0.18 37.45
CA GLU A 35 16.79 -1.63 37.55
C GLU A 35 16.77 -2.20 36.12
N ALA A 36 17.85 -2.89 35.77
CA ALA A 36 17.86 -3.70 34.56
C ALA A 36 17.25 -5.05 34.93
N ASP A 37 15.97 -5.25 34.60
CA ASP A 37 15.34 -6.57 34.74
C ASP A 37 15.80 -7.46 33.59
N GLU A 38 16.73 -8.38 33.87
CA GLU A 38 17.28 -9.30 32.87
C GLU A 38 16.27 -10.35 32.39
N THR A 39 15.15 -10.52 33.10
CA THR A 39 14.07 -11.45 32.71
C THR A 39 13.08 -10.82 31.71
N ARG A 40 13.16 -9.50 31.47
CA ARG A 40 12.28 -8.77 30.56
C ARG A 40 13.04 -8.21 29.35
N ILE A 41 12.33 -8.10 28.22
CA ILE A 41 12.81 -7.59 26.92
C ILE A 41 13.04 -6.05 26.95
N ASN A 42 13.06 -5.40 28.13
CA ASN A 42 13.12 -3.96 28.29
C ASN A 42 14.07 -3.54 29.44
N HIS A 43 14.74 -2.39 29.31
CA HIS A 43 15.37 -1.68 30.41
C HIS A 43 14.35 -0.79 31.14
N LEU A 44 14.34 -0.81 32.48
CA LEU A 44 13.41 -0.05 33.29
C LEU A 44 14.15 1.06 34.05
N LEU A 45 13.67 2.29 33.89
CA LEU A 45 14.13 3.46 34.62
C LEU A 45 13.05 3.87 35.62
N THR A 46 13.26 3.61 36.90
CA THR A 46 12.29 3.97 37.94
C THR A 46 12.71 5.21 38.71
N LEU A 47 11.94 6.27 38.54
CA LEU A 47 12.08 7.52 39.27
C LEU A 47 11.20 7.43 40.53
N ARG A 48 11.80 7.60 41.71
CA ARG A 48 11.08 7.59 42.99
C ARG A 48 11.15 8.95 43.66
N THR A 49 10.04 9.35 44.25
CA THR A 49 9.95 10.49 45.15
C THR A 49 9.43 9.96 46.49
N LYS A 50 9.37 10.82 47.52
CA LYS A 50 8.82 10.41 48.83
C LYS A 50 7.36 9.93 48.77
N GLU A 51 6.60 10.35 47.75
CA GLU A 51 5.15 10.13 47.66
C GLU A 51 4.73 9.27 46.44
N GLU A 52 5.55 9.22 45.38
CA GLU A 52 5.20 8.52 44.13
C GLU A 52 6.41 7.80 43.50
N ASN A 53 6.13 6.65 42.88
CA ASN A 53 7.06 5.92 42.01
C ASN A 53 6.54 5.95 40.57
N ALA A 54 7.43 6.14 39.60
CA ALA A 54 7.10 6.00 38.18
C ALA A 54 8.21 5.33 37.40
N THR A 55 7.84 4.47 36.46
CA THR A 55 8.78 3.66 35.67
C THR A 55 8.65 4.01 34.19
N LEU A 56 9.77 4.37 33.59
CA LEU A 56 9.94 4.52 32.15
C LEU A 56 10.55 3.23 31.59
N VAL A 57 9.99 2.75 30.47
CA VAL A 57 10.37 1.48 29.86
C VAL A 57 11.08 1.78 28.54
N PHE A 58 12.34 1.36 28.42
CA PHE A 58 13.10 1.40 27.18
C PHE A 58 13.21 -0.02 26.61
N PRO A 59 12.79 -0.26 25.37
CA PRO A 59 12.93 -1.58 24.79
C PRO A 59 14.39 -1.98 24.57
N LYS A 60 14.75 -3.20 24.99
CA LYS A 60 16.11 -3.75 24.87
C LYS A 60 16.33 -4.19 23.42
N ILE A 61 17.44 -3.74 22.83
CA ILE A 61 17.85 -4.23 21.52
C ILE A 61 18.42 -5.64 21.68
N ARG A 62 17.98 -6.54 20.81
CA ARG A 62 18.50 -7.91 20.72
C ARG A 62 18.98 -8.19 19.30
N ARG A 63 19.79 -9.24 19.12
CA ARG A 63 20.06 -9.77 17.79
C ARG A 63 19.02 -10.83 17.45
N ASN A 64 18.42 -10.75 16.27
CA ASN A 64 17.56 -11.83 15.78
C ASN A 64 18.41 -12.95 15.15
N GLU A 65 17.74 -14.00 14.68
CA GLU A 65 18.37 -15.20 14.08
C GLU A 65 19.25 -14.87 12.86
N CYS A 66 18.98 -13.76 12.18
CA CYS A 66 19.76 -13.27 11.04
C CYS A 66 20.93 -12.36 11.45
N GLY A 67 21.18 -12.19 12.75
CA GLY A 67 22.25 -11.33 13.28
C GLY A 67 21.94 -9.83 13.29
N ASN A 68 20.74 -9.42 12.86
CA ASN A 68 20.32 -8.01 12.82
C ASN A 68 19.97 -7.51 14.22
N LEU A 69 20.31 -6.25 14.53
CA LEU A 69 19.87 -5.57 15.75
C LEU A 69 18.39 -5.23 15.61
N VAL A 70 17.55 -5.68 16.54
CA VAL A 70 16.09 -5.57 16.46
C VAL A 70 15.47 -5.13 17.77
N LEU A 71 14.28 -4.55 17.69
CA LEU A 71 13.50 -4.02 18.80
C LEU A 71 12.04 -4.49 18.72
N GLY A 72 11.55 -5.18 19.76
CA GLY A 72 10.17 -5.69 19.83
C GLY A 72 10.05 -7.05 20.53
N ASP A 73 8.83 -7.37 21.00
CA ASP A 73 8.48 -8.62 21.69
C ASP A 73 7.90 -9.67 20.70
N ARG A 74 6.93 -9.27 19.88
CA ARG A 74 6.28 -10.14 18.88
C ARG A 74 6.67 -9.87 17.43
N ASN A 75 7.18 -8.66 17.14
CA ASN A 75 7.57 -8.21 15.79
C ASN A 75 8.93 -7.53 15.87
N ASP A 76 9.98 -8.22 15.41
CA ASP A 76 11.35 -7.73 15.40
C ASP A 76 11.52 -6.56 14.42
N ARG A 77 11.71 -5.35 14.93
CA ARG A 77 12.00 -4.17 14.11
C ARG A 77 13.48 -3.93 14.03
N VAL A 78 14.07 -4.02 12.84
CA VAL A 78 15.51 -3.76 12.63
C VAL A 78 15.85 -2.33 13.02
N VAL A 79 16.89 -2.18 13.84
CA VAL A 79 17.41 -0.89 14.31
C VAL A 79 18.64 -0.53 13.50
N CYS A 80 18.55 0.54 12.73
CA CYS A 80 19.68 1.08 11.96
C CYS A 80 20.47 2.12 12.78
N PRO A 81 21.80 2.25 12.58
CA PRO A 81 22.57 3.34 13.15
C PRO A 81 22.07 4.68 12.60
N LEU A 82 21.87 5.67 13.48
CA LEU A 82 21.48 7.03 13.14
C LEU A 82 22.68 7.77 12.54
N MET A 83 22.50 8.47 11.43
CA MET A 83 23.54 9.37 10.91
C MET A 83 23.21 10.80 11.34
N LEU A 84 24.07 11.41 12.15
CA LEU A 84 23.98 12.82 12.55
C LEU A 84 25.09 13.60 11.86
N VAL A 85 24.82 14.85 11.48
CA VAL A 85 25.85 15.76 10.96
C VAL A 85 26.24 16.71 12.08
N LEU A 86 27.37 16.44 12.74
CA LEU A 86 27.92 17.29 13.78
C LEU A 86 29.08 18.10 13.19
N ASP A 87 29.07 19.41 13.36
CA ASP A 87 30.07 20.33 12.80
C ASP A 87 30.35 20.12 11.30
N GLY A 88 29.30 19.83 10.54
CA GLY A 88 29.38 19.60 9.09
C GLY A 88 29.91 18.21 8.68
N LYS A 89 30.13 17.28 9.63
CA LYS A 89 30.60 15.92 9.34
C LYS A 89 29.57 14.85 9.72
N PRO A 90 29.21 13.93 8.82
CA PRO A 90 28.33 12.82 9.14
C PRO A 90 29.01 11.82 10.08
N GLN A 91 28.35 11.53 11.20
CA GLN A 91 28.75 10.53 12.19
C GLN A 91 27.60 9.57 12.42
N HIS A 92 27.92 8.27 12.50
CA HIS A 92 26.93 7.24 12.80
C HIS A 92 26.88 6.97 14.31
N ILE A 93 25.74 7.18 14.93
CA ILE A 93 25.48 6.93 16.34
C ILE A 93 24.52 5.75 16.48
N SER A 94 24.86 4.79 17.35
CA SER A 94 23.95 3.69 17.67
C SER A 94 22.70 4.19 18.40
N TYR A 95 21.63 3.40 18.41
CA TYR A 95 20.42 3.73 19.16
C TYR A 95 20.70 3.95 20.66
N GLU A 96 21.56 3.09 21.24
CA GLU A 96 22.04 3.22 22.61
C GLU A 96 22.84 4.52 22.81
N GLY A 97 23.76 4.83 21.89
CA GLY A 97 24.54 6.06 21.92
C GLY A 97 23.65 7.31 21.83
N PHE A 98 22.60 7.25 21.02
CA PHE A 98 21.63 8.33 20.87
C PHE A 98 20.81 8.55 22.15
N ILE A 99 20.32 7.48 22.79
CA ILE A 99 19.63 7.59 24.09
C ILE A 99 20.56 8.23 25.13
N LEU A 100 21.83 7.82 25.20
CA LEU A 100 22.80 8.42 26.12
C LEU A 100 23.04 9.90 25.82
N SER A 101 23.16 10.29 24.54
CA SER A 101 23.33 11.69 24.12
C SER A 101 22.11 12.55 24.46
N MET A 102 20.89 12.06 24.22
CA MET A 102 19.64 12.74 24.54
C MET A 102 19.47 13.03 26.03
N LEU A 103 20.05 12.18 26.87
CA LEU A 103 19.94 12.27 28.32
C LEU A 103 21.12 13.02 28.97
N SER A 104 22.20 13.27 28.23
CA SER A 104 23.41 13.95 28.71
C SER A 104 23.61 15.37 28.18
N LEU A 105 23.07 15.71 27.01
CA LEU A 105 23.37 16.96 26.29
C LEU A 105 22.24 17.99 26.35
N ASN A 106 22.61 19.27 26.19
CA ASN A 106 21.64 20.30 25.90
C ASN A 106 21.12 20.08 24.47
N MET A 107 19.85 19.68 24.34
CA MET A 107 19.19 19.33 23.08
C MET A 107 19.30 20.40 21.96
N GLU A 108 19.64 21.64 22.32
CA GLU A 108 19.92 22.73 21.38
C GLU A 108 21.15 22.45 20.48
N GLU A 109 22.13 21.65 20.92
CA GLU A 109 23.28 21.27 20.07
C GLU A 109 22.89 20.25 18.98
N LEU A 110 21.88 19.42 19.24
CA LEU A 110 21.37 18.43 18.29
C LEU A 110 20.23 19.00 17.42
N PHE A 111 19.45 19.95 17.96
CA PHE A 111 18.27 20.53 17.31
C PHE A 111 18.15 22.04 17.64
N PRO A 112 18.92 22.90 16.94
CA PRO A 112 19.12 24.30 17.32
C PRO A 112 17.90 25.23 17.20
N GLU A 113 16.81 24.81 16.54
CA GLU A 113 15.67 25.69 16.22
C GLU A 113 14.60 25.85 17.34
N GLN A 114 14.83 25.35 18.56
CA GLN A 114 13.75 25.24 19.57
C GLN A 114 14.12 25.86 20.91
N GLY A 115 13.80 27.14 21.10
CA GLY A 115 14.27 27.95 22.21
C GLY A 115 14.04 27.42 23.65
N LYS A 116 15.02 27.71 24.51
CA LYS A 116 15.03 28.04 25.96
C LYS A 116 14.33 27.17 27.02
N ARG A 117 13.43 26.24 26.73
CA ARG A 117 12.98 25.27 27.76
C ARG A 117 12.99 23.84 27.23
N ASN A 118 14.01 23.09 27.65
CA ASN A 118 14.19 21.70 27.28
C ASN A 118 12.95 20.88 27.75
N GLN A 119 12.51 19.89 26.95
CA GLN A 119 11.33 19.07 27.25
C GLN A 119 11.54 18.16 28.48
N ILE A 120 12.80 17.83 28.80
CA ILE A 120 13.21 17.04 29.97
C ILE A 120 12.92 17.82 31.26
N ASP A 121 13.09 19.15 31.28
CA ASP A 121 12.77 20.03 32.41
C ASP A 121 11.26 20.02 32.69
N LYS A 122 10.42 19.92 31.65
CA LYS A 122 8.96 19.83 31.79
C LYS A 122 8.51 18.46 32.33
N ILE A 123 9.17 17.39 31.90
CA ILE A 123 8.98 16.03 32.41
C ILE A 123 9.37 15.97 33.88
N LEU A 124 10.55 16.47 34.23
CA LEU A 124 11.07 16.51 35.59
C LEU A 124 10.25 17.43 36.50
N TRP A 125 9.79 18.57 36.01
CA TRP A 125 8.84 19.44 36.73
C TRP A 125 7.55 18.69 37.06
N GLY A 126 7.01 17.91 36.12
CA GLY A 126 5.85 17.05 36.36
C GLY A 126 6.09 16.06 37.51
N PHE A 127 7.28 15.47 37.60
CA PHE A 127 7.65 14.56 38.70
C PHE A 127 7.83 15.29 40.04
N VAL A 128 8.54 16.43 40.08
CA VAL A 128 8.78 17.21 41.32
C VAL A 128 7.47 17.73 41.94
N GLN A 129 6.43 17.92 41.12
CA GLN A 129 5.11 18.36 41.55
C GLN A 129 4.16 17.21 41.93
N GLY A 130 4.63 15.96 42.01
CA GLY A 130 3.77 14.79 42.33
C GLY A 130 2.72 14.55 41.23
N ARG A 131 3.09 14.77 39.97
CA ARG A 131 2.22 14.57 38.80
C ARG A 131 2.85 13.52 37.88
N GLY A 132 3.17 12.34 38.41
CA GLY A 132 3.86 11.27 37.69
C GLY A 132 3.20 10.87 36.35
N ARG A 133 1.85 10.91 36.28
CA ARG A 133 1.10 10.61 35.05
C ARG A 133 1.30 11.66 33.94
N LEU A 134 1.40 12.94 34.30
CA LEU A 134 1.68 14.03 33.34
C LEU A 134 3.11 13.92 32.81
N ALA A 135 4.05 13.62 33.70
CA ALA A 135 5.45 13.44 33.33
C ALA A 135 5.65 12.26 32.37
N ALA A 136 5.03 11.10 32.65
CA ALA A 136 5.03 9.94 31.76
C ALA A 136 4.40 10.27 30.39
N GLY A 137 3.29 11.01 30.35
CA GLY A 137 2.66 11.44 29.11
C GLY A 137 3.47 12.46 28.31
N LEU A 138 4.34 13.23 28.95
CA LEU A 138 5.29 14.15 28.27
C LEU A 138 6.51 13.38 27.75
N CYS A 139 7.04 12.41 28.51
CA CYS A 139 8.07 11.47 28.06
C CYS A 139 7.64 10.74 26.78
N GLN A 140 6.46 10.14 26.78
CA GLN A 140 5.97 9.36 25.64
C GLN A 140 5.75 10.25 24.41
N ARG A 141 5.22 11.47 24.60
CA ARG A 141 5.05 12.44 23.51
C ARG A 141 6.39 12.89 22.94
N PHE A 142 7.40 13.08 23.78
CA PHE A 142 8.74 13.45 23.33
C PHE A 142 9.39 12.35 22.49
N LEU A 143 9.35 11.09 22.96
CA LEU A 143 9.84 9.93 22.22
C LEU A 143 9.12 9.78 20.86
N ASN A 144 7.79 9.93 20.85
CA ASN A 144 7.00 9.80 19.62
C ASN A 144 7.23 10.94 18.62
N LEU A 145 7.19 12.20 19.07
CA LEU A 145 7.27 13.37 18.19
C LEU A 145 8.67 13.72 17.73
N ARG A 146 9.71 13.36 18.50
CA ARG A 146 11.09 13.85 18.27
C ARG A 146 12.11 12.76 18.02
N LEU A 147 11.90 11.54 18.51
CA LEU A 147 12.81 10.42 18.24
C LEU A 147 12.29 9.60 17.05
N PHE A 148 11.05 9.13 17.09
CA PHE A 148 10.53 8.27 16.03
C PHE A 148 10.22 9.04 14.72
N ASN A 149 9.83 10.31 14.83
CA ASN A 149 9.48 11.14 13.67
C ASN A 149 10.66 11.92 13.05
N ALA A 150 11.84 11.98 13.70
CA ALA A 150 13.00 12.72 13.21
C ALA A 150 14.04 11.85 12.46
N LEU A 151 13.74 10.58 12.23
CA LEU A 151 14.56 9.70 11.40
C LEU A 151 14.57 10.22 9.94
N PRO A 152 15.73 10.48 9.33
CA PRO A 152 15.78 11.07 8.00
C PRO A 152 15.46 10.01 6.94
N LEU A 153 14.38 10.24 6.19
CA LEU A 153 13.85 9.33 5.17
C LEU A 153 14.04 9.87 3.75
N SER A 154 14.83 10.93 3.58
CA SER A 154 15.02 11.58 2.28
C SER A 154 16.49 11.88 1.96
N GLY A 155 16.90 11.63 0.71
CA GLY A 155 18.17 12.03 0.10
C GLY A 155 19.34 11.06 0.27
N THR A 156 19.09 9.86 0.78
CA THR A 156 20.14 8.86 1.07
C THR A 156 19.94 7.60 0.23
N PRO A 157 20.98 6.76 0.05
CA PRO A 157 20.82 5.41 -0.51
C PRO A 157 19.72 4.58 0.18
N MET A 158 19.35 4.94 1.41
CA MET A 158 18.25 4.34 2.16
C MET A 158 16.85 4.76 1.66
N GLN A 159 16.68 5.94 1.05
CA GLN A 159 15.44 6.34 0.39
C GLN A 159 15.28 5.57 -0.94
N ASP A 160 16.33 5.46 -1.74
CA ASP A 160 16.32 4.64 -2.96
C ASP A 160 16.10 3.17 -2.63
N TRP A 161 16.68 2.67 -1.52
CA TRP A 161 16.41 1.34 -1.00
C TRP A 161 14.95 1.19 -0.51
N ALA A 162 14.42 2.11 0.30
CA ALA A 162 13.05 2.07 0.82
C ALA A 162 11.96 2.23 -0.25
N MET A 163 12.20 3.02 -1.30
CA MET A 163 11.31 3.17 -2.46
C MET A 163 11.28 1.90 -3.32
N ASN A 164 12.41 1.20 -3.44
CA ASN A 164 12.51 -0.08 -4.14
C ASN A 164 11.99 -1.27 -3.30
N HIS A 165 11.90 -1.12 -1.96
CA HIS A 165 11.45 -2.16 -1.02
C HIS A 165 10.11 -1.83 -0.32
N ARG A 166 9.37 -0.81 -0.81
CA ARG A 166 8.06 -0.36 -0.28
C ARG A 166 7.95 -0.28 1.24
N LEU A 167 8.81 0.49 1.89
CA LEU A 167 8.53 0.92 3.26
C LEU A 167 7.48 2.05 3.25
N MET A 168 6.26 1.75 3.68
CA MET A 168 5.29 2.77 4.10
C MET A 168 5.35 3.00 5.61
N ILE A 169 5.21 4.27 5.98
CA ILE A 169 5.31 4.74 7.35
C ILE A 169 3.89 5.00 7.86
N PHE A 170 3.55 4.33 8.96
CA PHE A 170 2.29 4.54 9.66
C PHE A 170 2.24 5.95 10.24
N ASP A 171 1.13 6.63 9.98
CA ASP A 171 0.76 7.85 10.68
C ASP A 171 -0.35 7.51 11.69
N PRO A 172 -0.01 6.97 12.88
CA PRO A 172 -1.00 6.52 13.85
C PRO A 172 -1.85 7.67 14.42
N VAL A 173 -1.50 8.92 14.11
CA VAL A 173 -2.32 10.09 14.40
C VAL A 173 -3.45 10.18 13.37
N PHE A 174 -3.17 9.95 12.08
CA PHE A 174 -4.17 10.00 11.02
C PHE A 174 -5.37 9.08 11.27
N ASP A 175 -5.15 7.90 11.84
CA ASP A 175 -6.21 6.93 12.12
C ASP A 175 -7.11 7.32 13.29
N LYS A 176 -6.63 8.21 14.17
CA LYS A 176 -7.35 8.67 15.36
C LYS A 176 -8.02 10.04 15.21
N LEU A 177 -7.77 10.72 14.08
CA LEU A 177 -8.37 12.02 13.79
C LEU A 177 -9.80 11.86 13.26
N ARG A 178 -10.66 12.85 13.52
CA ARG A 178 -11.99 12.91 12.90
C ARG A 178 -11.87 13.28 11.42
N PRO A 179 -12.83 12.90 10.55
CA PRO A 179 -12.71 13.12 9.10
C PRO A 179 -12.42 14.57 8.66
N ASP A 180 -12.95 15.55 9.40
CA ASP A 180 -12.72 16.99 9.22
C ASP A 180 -11.28 17.42 9.60
N GLU A 181 -10.70 16.78 10.61
CA GLU A 181 -9.33 17.03 11.10
C GLU A 181 -8.27 16.35 10.24
N LYS A 182 -8.58 15.20 9.63
CA LYS A 182 -7.70 14.47 8.71
C LYS A 182 -7.29 15.32 7.50
N LEU A 183 -8.24 16.07 6.93
CA LEU A 183 -7.99 16.93 5.76
C LEU A 183 -7.11 18.14 6.13
N ALA A 184 -7.36 18.77 7.28
CA ALA A 184 -6.54 19.88 7.78
C ALA A 184 -5.11 19.41 8.11
N TYR A 185 -5.00 18.22 8.71
CA TYR A 185 -3.72 17.57 9.01
C TYR A 185 -2.93 17.21 7.74
N GLN A 186 -3.57 16.61 6.73
CA GLN A 186 -2.95 16.33 5.43
C GLN A 186 -2.55 17.61 4.70
N LYS A 187 -3.37 18.67 4.71
CA LYS A 187 -3.01 19.96 4.12
C LYS A 187 -1.80 20.57 4.80
N ARG A 188 -1.77 20.61 6.15
CA ARG A 188 -0.62 21.12 6.91
C ARG A 188 0.65 20.31 6.67
N LYS A 189 0.53 18.98 6.59
CA LYS A 189 1.63 18.05 6.27
C LYS A 189 2.15 18.26 4.84
N ASN A 190 1.26 18.45 3.87
CA ASN A 190 1.61 18.70 2.47
C ASN A 190 2.19 20.12 2.26
N GLU A 191 1.71 21.11 3.01
CA GLU A 191 2.26 22.48 3.03
C GLU A 191 3.66 22.54 3.65
N LEU A 192 3.95 21.72 4.66
CA LEU A 192 5.26 21.62 5.31
C LEU A 192 6.30 20.83 4.49
N LEU A 193 5.88 19.98 3.55
CA LEU A 193 6.75 19.01 2.85
C LEU A 193 6.84 19.21 1.32
N PHE A 194 6.03 20.09 0.71
CA PHE A 194 5.99 20.50 -0.73
C PHE A 194 5.54 19.42 -1.77
N PRO A 195 5.14 19.79 -3.02
CA PRO A 195 3.75 19.82 -3.49
C PRO A 195 3.23 18.57 -4.23
N TRP A 196 3.94 17.43 -4.22
CA TRP A 196 3.47 16.21 -4.91
C TRP A 196 2.88 15.23 -3.90
N GLY A 197 1.59 14.92 -4.08
CA GLY A 197 0.78 14.15 -3.14
C GLY A 197 1.34 12.76 -2.84
N SER A 198 1.12 12.33 -1.60
CA SER A 198 1.32 10.97 -1.10
C SER A 198 0.93 9.90 -2.12
N ILE A 199 1.87 9.02 -2.46
CA ILE A 199 1.67 7.87 -3.35
C ILE A 199 0.67 6.92 -2.67
N GLY A 200 -0.58 6.96 -3.13
CA GLY A 200 -1.61 5.99 -2.76
C GLY A 200 -1.32 4.65 -3.42
N LEU A 201 -0.97 3.64 -2.64
CA LEU A 201 -1.04 2.24 -3.08
C LEU A 201 -2.53 1.87 -3.24
N SER A 202 -2.91 1.47 -4.45
CA SER A 202 -4.30 1.39 -4.91
C SER A 202 -4.92 -0.01 -4.91
N ASP A 203 -4.35 -0.97 -4.18
CA ASP A 203 -4.91 -2.32 -4.07
C ASP A 203 -5.67 -2.51 -2.74
N GLY A 204 -7.00 -2.59 -2.84
CA GLY A 204 -7.90 -2.84 -1.71
C GLY A 204 -7.75 -4.22 -1.05
N ALA A 205 -6.95 -5.13 -1.63
CA ALA A 205 -6.61 -6.41 -1.00
C ALA A 205 -5.56 -6.28 0.12
N ALA A 206 -4.85 -5.15 0.21
CA ALA A 206 -3.85 -4.88 1.26
C ALA A 206 -4.40 -3.98 2.37
N ALA A 207 -5.71 -3.75 2.42
CA ALA A 207 -6.35 -2.77 3.30
C ALA A 207 -6.63 -3.27 4.74
N THR A 208 -6.40 -4.56 5.02
CA THR A 208 -6.74 -5.17 6.31
C THR A 208 -5.53 -5.55 7.16
N GLU A 209 -4.34 -5.74 6.58
CA GLU A 209 -3.11 -6.06 7.32
C GLU A 209 -1.85 -5.40 6.74
N ASN A 210 -0.90 -5.11 7.64
CA ASN A 210 0.36 -4.43 7.35
C ASN A 210 1.45 -5.43 6.99
N TYR A 211 1.62 -5.70 5.70
CA TYR A 211 2.69 -6.57 5.23
C TYR A 211 4.00 -5.78 5.00
N ILE A 212 5.10 -6.26 5.59
CA ILE A 212 6.47 -5.88 5.21
C ILE A 212 6.89 -6.82 4.09
N LEU A 213 7.14 -6.30 2.89
CA LEU A 213 7.76 -7.07 1.83
C LEU A 213 9.27 -6.99 2.02
N GLN A 214 9.88 -8.09 2.46
CA GLN A 214 11.34 -8.20 2.69
C GLN A 214 12.15 -8.36 1.39
N GLU A 215 11.50 -8.29 0.23
CA GLU A 215 12.05 -8.71 -1.05
C GLU A 215 11.78 -7.69 -2.15
N ASP A 216 12.75 -7.55 -3.06
CA ASP A 216 12.66 -6.67 -4.23
C ASP A 216 11.55 -7.12 -5.19
N LEU A 217 10.50 -6.31 -5.31
CA LEU A 217 9.33 -6.62 -6.14
C LEU A 217 9.66 -6.76 -7.63
N ARG A 218 10.76 -6.17 -8.09
CA ARG A 218 11.20 -6.32 -9.49
C ARG A 218 11.56 -7.78 -9.79
N LYS A 219 12.00 -8.53 -8.78
CA LYS A 219 12.22 -9.98 -8.89
C LYS A 219 10.93 -10.75 -9.10
N ARG A 220 9.75 -10.18 -8.83
CA ARG A 220 8.45 -10.86 -9.00
C ARG A 220 7.81 -10.62 -10.38
N THR A 221 8.53 -9.98 -11.29
CA THR A 221 8.12 -9.73 -12.68
C THR A 221 9.17 -10.34 -13.60
N ALA A 222 8.77 -11.12 -14.60
CA ALA A 222 9.71 -11.62 -15.61
C ALA A 222 10.49 -10.44 -16.25
N PHE A 223 11.81 -10.56 -16.35
CA PHE A 223 12.69 -9.49 -16.85
C PHE A 223 12.63 -8.15 -16.08
N GLY A 224 12.04 -8.14 -14.88
CA GLY A 224 11.70 -6.93 -14.13
C GLY A 224 12.91 -6.15 -13.60
N MET A 225 14.07 -6.80 -13.43
CA MET A 225 15.29 -6.19 -12.89
C MET A 225 16.06 -5.36 -13.94
N ARG A 226 16.18 -5.86 -15.17
CA ARG A 226 17.09 -5.32 -16.20
C ARG A 226 16.37 -4.68 -17.40
N HIS A 227 15.15 -5.11 -17.71
CA HIS A 227 14.45 -4.73 -18.96
C HIS A 227 13.12 -4.04 -18.72
N HIS A 228 12.91 -3.55 -17.51
CA HIS A 228 11.65 -2.94 -17.11
C HIS A 228 11.91 -1.63 -16.38
N ASN A 229 11.09 -0.62 -16.66
CA ASN A 229 11.12 0.61 -15.89
C ASN A 229 10.78 0.31 -14.42
N PRO A 230 11.64 0.65 -13.44
CA PRO A 230 11.41 0.35 -12.03
C PRO A 230 10.05 0.85 -11.50
N ILE A 231 9.59 2.01 -11.97
CA ILE A 231 8.29 2.59 -11.58
C ILE A 231 7.14 1.63 -11.96
N ARG A 232 7.30 0.88 -13.04
CA ARG A 232 6.26 0.02 -13.60
C ARG A 232 6.14 -1.29 -12.82
N ASN A 233 7.22 -1.74 -12.18
CA ASN A 233 7.15 -2.85 -11.22
C ASN A 233 6.25 -2.52 -10.01
N LEU A 234 6.10 -1.24 -9.65
CA LEU A 234 5.14 -0.82 -8.63
C LEU A 234 3.67 -0.93 -9.09
N TYR A 235 3.42 -0.93 -10.39
CA TYR A 235 2.04 -1.07 -10.89
C TYR A 235 1.65 -2.52 -11.17
N SER A 236 2.62 -3.43 -11.21
CA SER A 236 2.39 -4.87 -11.24
C SER A 236 1.64 -5.30 -9.98
N THR A 237 0.58 -6.08 -10.14
CA THR A 237 -0.23 -6.59 -9.03
C THR A 237 -0.25 -8.11 -9.04
N LEU A 238 -0.25 -8.69 -7.83
CA LEU A 238 -0.44 -10.12 -7.63
C LEU A 238 -1.92 -10.50 -7.59
N GLY A 239 -2.82 -9.54 -7.35
CA GLY A 239 -4.27 -9.77 -7.18
C GLY A 239 -5.07 -9.91 -8.47
N MET A 240 -4.41 -10.20 -9.59
CA MET A 240 -5.07 -10.39 -10.90
C MET A 240 -5.99 -11.61 -10.87
N LYS A 241 -7.13 -11.52 -11.56
CA LYS A 241 -8.13 -12.60 -11.68
C LYS A 241 -8.12 -13.23 -13.06
N GLY A 242 -8.32 -14.54 -13.09
CA GLY A 242 -8.37 -15.41 -14.26
C GLY A 242 -7.99 -16.84 -13.87
N GLU A 243 -8.18 -17.78 -14.78
CA GLU A 243 -8.07 -19.23 -14.50
C GLU A 243 -6.66 -19.78 -14.70
N GLU A 244 -5.83 -19.08 -15.46
CA GLU A 244 -4.46 -19.49 -15.77
C GLU A 244 -3.45 -18.71 -14.94
N THR A 245 -2.22 -19.23 -14.93
CA THR A 245 -1.02 -18.55 -14.44
C THR A 245 -0.14 -18.12 -15.60
N PRO A 246 0.80 -17.19 -15.40
CA PRO A 246 1.69 -16.76 -16.46
C PRO A 246 2.60 -17.87 -16.98
N LYS A 247 2.88 -17.85 -18.29
CA LYS A 247 3.81 -18.79 -18.92
C LYS A 247 5.27 -18.37 -18.78
N VAL A 248 5.55 -17.06 -18.74
CA VAL A 248 6.90 -16.56 -18.48
C VAL A 248 6.91 -15.92 -17.09
N VAL A 249 7.67 -16.51 -16.19
CA VAL A 249 7.79 -16.07 -14.80
C VAL A 249 9.26 -15.93 -14.42
N SER A 250 9.56 -15.02 -13.50
CA SER A 250 10.88 -14.99 -12.87
C SER A 250 11.00 -16.12 -11.84
N LYS A 251 12.23 -16.50 -11.50
CA LYS A 251 12.52 -17.52 -10.48
C LYS A 251 11.83 -17.19 -9.16
N SER A 252 11.94 -15.95 -8.72
CA SER A 252 11.24 -15.50 -7.53
C SER A 252 9.71 -15.61 -7.70
N ALA A 253 9.11 -15.19 -8.83
CA ALA A 253 7.66 -15.35 -8.99
C ALA A 253 7.22 -16.83 -8.92
N ASP A 254 8.00 -17.74 -9.51
CA ASP A 254 7.76 -19.19 -9.47
C ASP A 254 7.81 -19.75 -8.04
N GLU A 255 8.79 -19.34 -7.23
CA GLU A 255 8.89 -19.70 -5.80
C GLU A 255 7.68 -19.20 -5.00
N LEU A 256 7.15 -18.02 -5.32
CA LEU A 256 5.92 -17.50 -4.70
C LEU A 256 4.70 -18.33 -5.06
N GLU A 257 4.56 -18.70 -6.33
CA GLU A 257 3.47 -19.55 -6.82
C GLU A 257 3.49 -20.93 -6.17
N ALA A 258 4.68 -21.50 -5.95
CA ALA A 258 4.86 -22.75 -5.23
C ALA A 258 4.38 -22.69 -3.77
N ARG A 259 4.37 -21.49 -3.17
CA ARG A 259 3.81 -21.23 -1.82
C ARG A 259 2.31 -20.88 -1.84
N GLY A 260 1.66 -20.99 -3.00
CA GLY A 260 0.23 -20.74 -3.16
C GLY A 260 -0.14 -19.29 -3.53
N VAL A 261 0.84 -18.39 -3.68
CA VAL A 261 0.57 -17.00 -4.10
C VAL A 261 0.66 -16.90 -5.61
N LYS A 262 -0.50 -16.88 -6.28
CA LYS A 262 -0.60 -16.93 -7.74
C LYS A 262 -1.12 -15.64 -8.35
N ARG A 263 -0.64 -15.31 -9.54
CA ARG A 263 -1.25 -14.31 -10.42
C ARG A 263 -2.29 -15.03 -11.29
N GLY A 264 -3.56 -14.66 -11.17
CA GLY A 264 -4.60 -15.16 -12.07
C GLY A 264 -4.63 -14.37 -13.38
N GLY A 265 -5.00 -15.03 -14.46
CA GLY A 265 -5.16 -14.40 -15.77
C GLY A 265 -5.38 -15.41 -16.88
N TRP A 266 -4.99 -15.01 -18.09
CA TRP A 266 -4.94 -15.83 -19.30
C TRP A 266 -3.74 -15.42 -20.14
N ASN A 267 -3.17 -16.37 -20.87
CA ASN A 267 -2.05 -16.11 -21.78
C ASN A 267 -2.61 -15.88 -23.18
N TRP A 268 -2.63 -14.63 -23.61
CA TRP A 268 -3.35 -14.18 -24.79
C TRP A 268 -2.40 -13.71 -25.88
N MET A 269 -2.64 -14.15 -27.12
CA MET A 269 -1.95 -13.68 -28.32
C MET A 269 -2.13 -12.17 -28.44
N THR A 270 -1.08 -11.45 -28.10
CA THR A 270 -1.05 -10.00 -28.01
C THR A 270 -0.27 -9.45 -29.18
N VAL A 271 -0.88 -8.49 -29.90
CA VAL A 271 -0.27 -7.75 -30.99
C VAL A 271 -0.01 -6.31 -30.53
N PHE A 272 1.19 -5.80 -30.82
CA PHE A 272 1.60 -4.44 -30.45
C PHE A 272 1.44 -3.50 -31.65
N LEU A 273 0.27 -2.89 -31.76
CA LEU A 273 -0.10 -2.07 -32.91
C LEU A 273 -0.69 -0.76 -32.39
N ASP A 274 -0.49 0.36 -33.08
CA ASP A 274 -1.17 1.60 -32.73
C ASP A 274 -2.41 1.76 -33.62
N LEU A 275 -3.58 1.78 -33.00
CA LEU A 275 -4.87 2.02 -33.64
C LEU A 275 -5.54 3.27 -33.05
N PRO A 276 -6.55 3.84 -33.71
CA PRO A 276 -7.32 4.92 -33.12
C PRO A 276 -8.08 4.51 -31.85
N LEU A 277 -8.38 3.22 -31.68
CA LEU A 277 -9.22 2.69 -30.60
C LEU A 277 -8.45 2.25 -29.36
N ASP A 278 -7.16 1.95 -29.47
CA ASP A 278 -6.29 1.58 -28.34
C ASP A 278 -5.45 2.77 -27.83
N PHE A 279 -5.97 3.98 -28.04
CA PHE A 279 -5.35 5.20 -27.57
C PHE A 279 -5.25 5.22 -26.04
N GLU A 280 -4.14 5.77 -25.53
CA GLU A 280 -3.83 5.82 -24.11
C GLU A 280 -3.81 4.44 -23.43
N ASP A 281 -4.72 4.24 -22.47
CA ASP A 281 -4.86 3.03 -21.65
C ASP A 281 -6.11 2.22 -22.07
N GLN A 282 -6.54 2.33 -23.32
CA GLN A 282 -7.54 1.43 -23.89
C GLN A 282 -6.84 0.18 -24.44
N ILE A 283 -7.45 -0.99 -24.26
CA ILE A 283 -6.92 -2.26 -24.74
C ILE A 283 -8.06 -2.98 -25.47
N LEU A 284 -7.82 -3.32 -26.74
CA LEU A 284 -8.80 -4.09 -27.51
C LEU A 284 -8.62 -5.57 -27.17
N ILE A 285 -9.72 -6.22 -26.79
CA ILE A 285 -9.75 -7.65 -26.48
C ILE A 285 -10.74 -8.33 -27.41
N SER A 286 -10.39 -9.54 -27.85
CA SER A 286 -11.24 -10.30 -28.76
C SER A 286 -12.57 -10.67 -28.10
N ARG A 287 -13.67 -10.40 -28.79
CA ARG A 287 -15.04 -10.70 -28.34
C ARG A 287 -15.26 -12.18 -28.00
N ARG A 288 -14.43 -13.09 -28.51
CA ARG A 288 -14.46 -14.53 -28.13
C ARG A 288 -14.30 -14.75 -26.63
N HIS A 289 -13.72 -13.81 -25.91
CA HIS A 289 -13.51 -13.89 -24.46
C HIS A 289 -14.70 -13.42 -23.63
N ALA A 290 -15.78 -12.93 -24.24
CA ALA A 290 -16.95 -12.46 -23.50
C ALA A 290 -17.62 -13.54 -22.64
N GLY A 291 -17.40 -14.83 -22.95
CA GLY A 291 -17.88 -15.95 -22.15
C GLY A 291 -16.99 -16.34 -20.97
N LYS A 292 -15.81 -15.72 -20.80
CA LYS A 292 -14.95 -15.97 -19.64
C LYS A 292 -15.53 -15.32 -18.40
N THR A 293 -15.29 -15.92 -17.25
CA THR A 293 -15.76 -15.39 -15.97
C THR A 293 -14.62 -15.10 -15.01
N VAL A 294 -14.82 -14.15 -14.10
CA VAL A 294 -13.96 -13.92 -12.95
C VAL A 294 -14.78 -13.99 -11.67
N SER A 295 -14.17 -14.51 -10.61
CA SER A 295 -14.81 -14.62 -9.31
C SER A 295 -14.06 -13.83 -8.23
N TYR A 296 -14.82 -13.23 -7.34
CA TYR A 296 -14.33 -12.53 -6.15
C TYR A 296 -14.95 -13.15 -4.91
N GLU A 297 -14.16 -13.24 -3.86
CA GLU A 297 -14.69 -13.56 -2.53
C GLU A 297 -15.08 -12.25 -1.82
N ARG A 298 -16.24 -12.27 -1.17
CA ARG A 298 -16.79 -11.17 -0.40
C ARG A 298 -17.22 -11.67 0.96
N SER A 299 -16.76 -10.99 2.00
CA SER A 299 -17.10 -11.31 3.38
C SER A 299 -18.07 -10.27 3.90
N PHE A 300 -19.14 -10.73 4.52
CA PHE A 300 -20.10 -9.91 5.24
C PHE A 300 -20.04 -10.28 6.72
N THR A 301 -19.94 -9.26 7.57
CA THR A 301 -20.06 -9.44 9.01
C THR A 301 -21.51 -9.18 9.40
N VAL A 302 -22.12 -10.13 10.10
CA VAL A 302 -23.47 -9.98 10.64
C VAL A 302 -23.44 -10.23 12.15
N PHE A 303 -24.30 -9.51 12.87
CA PHE A 303 -24.48 -9.65 14.31
C PHE A 303 -25.67 -10.58 14.57
N GLY A 304 -25.50 -11.55 15.47
CA GLY A 304 -26.51 -12.59 15.69
C GLY A 304 -26.50 -13.67 14.60
N GLU A 305 -27.69 -14.17 14.24
CA GLU A 305 -27.84 -15.27 13.26
C GLU A 305 -27.86 -14.74 11.82
N GLU A 306 -27.15 -15.44 10.93
CA GLU A 306 -27.30 -15.25 9.49
C GLU A 306 -28.64 -15.81 8.97
N THR A 307 -29.12 -15.24 7.87
CA THR A 307 -30.38 -15.61 7.20
C THR A 307 -30.16 -16.44 5.93
N VAL A 308 -28.93 -16.91 5.74
CA VAL A 308 -28.45 -17.65 4.56
C VAL A 308 -27.57 -18.82 5.00
N GLN A 309 -27.48 -19.86 4.18
CA GLN A 309 -26.69 -21.06 4.44
C GLN A 309 -25.67 -21.31 3.32
N PRO A 310 -24.56 -22.03 3.61
CA PRO A 310 -23.62 -22.46 2.56
C PRO A 310 -24.33 -23.20 1.42
N GLY A 311 -24.01 -22.85 0.18
CA GLY A 311 -24.66 -23.33 -1.04
C GLY A 311 -25.86 -22.51 -1.50
N ASP A 312 -26.32 -21.53 -0.71
CA ASP A 312 -27.41 -20.65 -1.14
C ASP A 312 -26.97 -19.75 -2.29
N ASN A 313 -27.81 -19.67 -3.32
CA ASN A 313 -27.70 -18.68 -4.39
C ASN A 313 -28.30 -17.34 -3.92
N ILE A 314 -27.51 -16.29 -3.98
CA ILE A 314 -27.87 -14.96 -3.46
C ILE A 314 -28.16 -14.00 -4.61
N LEU A 315 -29.32 -13.34 -4.53
CA LEU A 315 -29.71 -12.29 -5.45
C LEU A 315 -29.55 -10.91 -4.80
N LYS A 316 -29.31 -9.90 -5.62
CA LYS A 316 -29.26 -8.50 -5.17
C LYS A 316 -30.54 -8.13 -4.41
N GLY A 317 -30.39 -7.50 -3.26
CA GLY A 317 -31.48 -7.14 -2.33
C GLY A 317 -31.79 -8.20 -1.27
N ARG A 318 -31.18 -9.40 -1.34
CA ARG A 318 -31.34 -10.42 -0.30
C ARG A 318 -30.70 -9.96 1.01
N VAL A 319 -31.45 -10.07 2.11
CA VAL A 319 -30.92 -9.89 3.46
C VAL A 319 -30.01 -11.09 3.78
N ILE A 320 -28.81 -10.81 4.28
CA ILE A 320 -27.80 -11.79 4.70
C ILE A 320 -27.88 -11.97 6.21
N GLY A 321 -28.13 -10.90 6.96
CA GLY A 321 -28.28 -10.90 8.41
C GLY A 321 -28.60 -9.49 8.89
N VAL A 322 -28.20 -9.15 10.11
CA VAL A 322 -28.40 -7.80 10.68
C VAL A 322 -27.08 -7.18 11.12
N ASN A 323 -27.03 -5.85 11.10
CA ASN A 323 -25.98 -5.05 11.70
C ASN A 323 -26.19 -4.97 13.21
N GLU A 324 -25.23 -4.37 13.92
CA GLU A 324 -25.31 -4.12 15.36
C GLU A 324 -26.54 -3.27 15.74
N ASP A 325 -26.93 -2.32 14.88
CA ASP A 325 -28.10 -1.45 15.09
C ASP A 325 -29.43 -2.08 14.64
N GLU A 326 -29.45 -3.41 14.48
CA GLU A 326 -30.58 -4.22 13.99
C GLU A 326 -31.01 -3.91 12.55
N SER A 327 -30.29 -3.02 11.83
CA SER A 327 -30.58 -2.75 10.42
C SER A 327 -30.15 -3.93 9.54
N PRO A 328 -30.83 -4.20 8.42
CA PRO A 328 -30.52 -5.37 7.59
C PRO A 328 -29.17 -5.22 6.86
N VAL A 329 -28.36 -6.27 6.89
CA VAL A 329 -27.20 -6.42 5.99
C VAL A 329 -27.71 -6.99 4.68
N VAL A 330 -27.77 -6.14 3.65
CA VAL A 330 -28.32 -6.50 2.34
C VAL A 330 -27.20 -6.76 1.35
N PHE A 331 -27.32 -7.84 0.57
CA PHE A 331 -26.46 -8.08 -0.58
C PHE A 331 -26.78 -7.07 -1.69
N ASP A 332 -26.04 -5.97 -1.77
CA ASP A 332 -26.21 -4.91 -2.77
C ASP A 332 -25.07 -4.90 -3.80
N ILE A 333 -24.71 -6.08 -4.30
CA ILE A 333 -23.70 -6.22 -5.35
C ILE A 333 -24.42 -6.60 -6.65
N ASP A 334 -24.15 -5.86 -7.71
CA ASP A 334 -24.56 -6.25 -9.06
C ASP A 334 -23.55 -7.26 -9.60
N CYS A 335 -24.00 -8.44 -10.01
CA CYS A 335 -23.17 -9.55 -10.48
C CYS A 335 -24.04 -10.55 -11.25
N ASP A 336 -23.41 -11.42 -12.05
CA ASP A 336 -24.16 -12.43 -12.79
C ASP A 336 -24.59 -13.59 -11.89
N HIS A 337 -23.78 -13.91 -10.87
CA HIS A 337 -24.06 -14.97 -9.92
C HIS A 337 -23.36 -14.73 -8.59
N ALA A 338 -24.03 -15.10 -7.49
CA ALA A 338 -23.42 -15.14 -6.17
C ALA A 338 -23.88 -16.36 -5.38
N GLU A 339 -22.95 -16.97 -4.65
CA GLU A 339 -23.16 -18.19 -3.87
C GLU A 339 -22.50 -18.04 -2.49
N VAL A 340 -23.18 -18.47 -1.43
CA VAL A 340 -22.59 -18.55 -0.08
C VAL A 340 -21.62 -19.73 -0.02
N LEU A 341 -20.34 -19.45 0.24
CA LEU A 341 -19.31 -20.47 0.38
C LEU A 341 -19.28 -21.06 1.80
N GLU A 342 -19.25 -20.20 2.80
CA GLU A 342 -19.17 -20.60 4.20
C GLU A 342 -19.76 -19.54 5.13
N CYS A 343 -20.28 -19.99 6.27
CA CYS A 343 -20.68 -19.15 7.40
C CYS A 343 -19.90 -19.63 8.64
N LYS A 344 -19.13 -18.75 9.26
CA LYS A 344 -18.29 -19.08 10.43
C LYS A 344 -18.39 -18.05 11.53
N ASP A 345 -18.10 -18.48 12.75
CA ASP A 345 -17.98 -17.57 13.88
C ASP A 345 -16.71 -16.73 13.74
N GLY A 346 -16.78 -15.49 14.20
CA GLY A 346 -15.65 -14.59 14.32
C GLY A 346 -15.89 -13.58 15.42
N ASP A 347 -14.87 -12.77 15.69
CA ASP A 347 -14.93 -11.71 16.68
C ASP A 347 -14.48 -10.39 16.05
N VAL A 348 -15.18 -9.30 16.33
CA VAL A 348 -14.78 -7.96 15.93
C VAL A 348 -14.55 -7.07 17.15
N PRO A 349 -13.44 -6.33 17.21
CA PRO A 349 -13.16 -5.43 18.32
C PRO A 349 -14.04 -4.19 18.21
N PHE A 350 -14.91 -3.99 19.21
CA PHE A 350 -15.84 -2.86 19.28
C PHE A 350 -15.84 -2.27 20.70
N ASP A 351 -15.66 -0.95 20.81
CA ASP A 351 -15.55 -0.22 22.08
C ASP A 351 -14.57 -0.85 23.10
N GLY A 352 -13.49 -1.45 22.59
CA GLY A 352 -12.46 -2.09 23.40
C GLY A 352 -12.82 -3.48 23.95
N LYS A 353 -13.91 -4.09 23.48
CA LYS A 353 -14.28 -5.49 23.74
C LYS A 353 -14.49 -6.25 22.44
N ASP A 354 -14.15 -7.53 22.43
CA ASP A 354 -14.46 -8.40 21.31
C ASP A 354 -15.95 -8.78 21.35
N GLN A 355 -16.67 -8.48 20.26
CA GLN A 355 -18.07 -8.87 20.09
C GLN A 355 -18.15 -10.07 19.13
N PRO A 356 -18.91 -11.12 19.49
CA PRO A 356 -19.10 -12.27 18.62
C PRO A 356 -19.95 -11.90 17.41
N VAL A 357 -19.52 -12.33 16.24
CA VAL A 357 -20.19 -12.09 14.96
C VAL A 357 -20.17 -13.36 14.11
N ARG A 358 -21.06 -13.40 13.12
CA ARG A 358 -21.01 -14.39 12.04
C ARG A 358 -20.41 -13.75 10.80
N ILE A 359 -19.43 -14.42 10.22
CA ILE A 359 -18.79 -14.04 8.96
C ILE A 359 -19.35 -14.92 7.86
N VAL A 360 -20.06 -14.31 6.92
CA VAL A 360 -20.62 -14.96 5.74
C VAL A 360 -19.72 -14.66 4.55
N ASN A 361 -19.08 -15.69 4.00
CA ASN A 361 -18.23 -15.58 2.82
C ASN A 361 -19.00 -16.01 1.58
N LEU A 362 -19.04 -15.16 0.57
CA LEU A 362 -19.69 -15.41 -0.71
C LEU A 362 -18.69 -15.40 -1.84
N ARG A 363 -18.93 -16.24 -2.84
CA ARG A 363 -18.33 -16.12 -4.17
C ARG A 363 -19.25 -15.27 -5.03
N VAL A 364 -18.70 -14.24 -5.65
CA VAL A 364 -19.39 -13.36 -6.60
C VAL A 364 -18.73 -13.51 -7.96
N VAL A 365 -19.51 -13.82 -8.99
CA VAL A 365 -19.04 -14.13 -10.34
C VAL A 365 -19.52 -13.06 -11.32
N TYR A 366 -18.61 -12.68 -12.21
CA TYR A 366 -18.84 -11.73 -13.29
C TYR A 366 -18.36 -12.31 -14.62
N SER A 367 -19.15 -12.10 -15.65
CA SER A 367 -18.84 -12.39 -17.05
C SER A 367 -18.02 -11.24 -17.62
N PHE A 368 -16.99 -11.60 -18.37
CA PHE A 368 -16.05 -10.66 -18.95
C PHE A 368 -16.75 -9.79 -19.99
N LYS A 369 -16.66 -8.48 -19.85
CA LYS A 369 -17.33 -7.51 -20.73
C LYS A 369 -16.55 -6.22 -20.87
N GLU A 370 -17.02 -5.35 -21.76
CA GLU A 370 -16.44 -4.01 -21.93
C GLU A 370 -16.41 -3.22 -20.62
N GLY A 371 -15.40 -2.36 -20.48
CA GLY A 371 -15.19 -1.58 -19.26
C GLY A 371 -14.39 -2.32 -18.18
N PHE A 372 -14.18 -3.63 -18.29
CA PHE A 372 -13.29 -4.37 -17.40
C PHE A 372 -11.91 -3.72 -17.39
N LYS A 373 -11.28 -3.66 -16.21
CA LYS A 373 -9.90 -3.18 -16.09
C LYS A 373 -8.95 -4.35 -16.00
N ILE A 374 -8.12 -4.53 -17.02
CA ILE A 374 -7.11 -5.58 -17.05
C ILE A 374 -5.70 -5.00 -16.86
N THR A 375 -4.78 -5.88 -16.49
CA THR A 375 -3.35 -5.60 -16.53
C THR A 375 -2.53 -6.83 -16.86
N ASN A 376 -1.22 -6.65 -17.02
CA ASN A 376 -0.25 -7.73 -17.16
C ASN A 376 0.81 -7.64 -16.06
N GLN A 377 1.76 -8.57 -16.08
CA GLN A 377 2.86 -8.59 -15.11
C GLN A 377 3.74 -7.33 -15.17
N HIS A 378 3.71 -6.61 -16.28
CA HIS A 378 4.48 -5.40 -16.57
C HIS A 378 3.74 -4.11 -16.19
N GLY A 379 2.61 -4.22 -15.49
CA GLY A 379 1.82 -3.09 -14.99
C GLY A 379 1.15 -2.27 -16.10
N ASN A 380 1.07 -2.79 -17.33
CA ASN A 380 0.31 -2.15 -18.41
C ASN A 380 -1.17 -2.32 -18.09
N LYS A 381 -1.80 -1.27 -17.57
CA LYS A 381 -3.20 -1.27 -17.15
C LYS A 381 -4.03 -0.64 -18.23
N GLY A 382 -5.19 -1.21 -18.50
CA GLY A 382 -6.12 -0.59 -19.42
C GLY A 382 -7.55 -1.06 -19.26
N ILE A 383 -8.45 -0.29 -19.86
CA ILE A 383 -9.87 -0.58 -19.96
C ILE A 383 -10.12 -1.37 -21.23
N VAL A 384 -10.93 -2.41 -21.10
CA VAL A 384 -11.26 -3.34 -22.17
C VAL A 384 -12.32 -2.75 -23.10
N ILE A 385 -12.05 -2.84 -24.40
CA ILE A 385 -13.02 -2.67 -25.49
C ILE A 385 -13.12 -4.02 -26.23
N LEU A 386 -14.32 -4.54 -26.46
CA LEU A 386 -14.52 -5.88 -27.03
C LEU A 386 -14.78 -5.81 -28.54
N GLU A 387 -13.80 -6.24 -29.32
CA GLU A 387 -13.86 -6.20 -30.78
C GLU A 387 -13.55 -7.56 -31.42
N ASP A 388 -13.87 -7.70 -32.69
CA ASP A 388 -13.22 -8.73 -33.51
C ASP A 388 -11.84 -8.20 -33.91
N LEU A 389 -10.79 -8.99 -33.68
CA LEU A 389 -9.41 -8.54 -33.85
C LEU A 389 -8.71 -9.16 -35.06
N GLY A 390 -9.31 -10.20 -35.66
CA GLY A 390 -8.70 -10.94 -36.76
C GLY A 390 -7.62 -11.94 -36.33
N THR A 391 -6.60 -12.14 -37.16
CA THR A 391 -5.59 -13.19 -37.02
C THR A 391 -4.17 -12.68 -37.24
N VAL A 392 -3.18 -13.43 -36.74
CA VAL A 392 -1.76 -13.23 -37.02
C VAL A 392 -1.21 -14.47 -37.72
N HIS A 393 -0.41 -14.26 -38.77
CA HIS A 393 0.30 -15.33 -39.45
C HIS A 393 1.65 -15.59 -38.76
N ASP A 394 1.70 -16.60 -37.89
CA ASP A 394 2.92 -17.14 -37.30
C ASP A 394 3.59 -18.10 -38.32
N PRO A 395 4.85 -17.87 -38.74
CA PRO A 395 5.54 -18.71 -39.72
C PRO A 395 5.64 -20.21 -39.35
N VAL A 396 5.58 -20.53 -38.06
CA VAL A 396 5.70 -21.89 -37.53
C VAL A 396 4.34 -22.51 -37.26
N ARG A 397 3.36 -21.70 -36.84
CA ARG A 397 2.06 -22.17 -36.34
C ARG A 397 0.88 -21.88 -37.27
N GLY A 398 1.11 -21.13 -38.35
CA GLY A 398 0.07 -20.69 -39.28
C GLY A 398 -0.76 -19.54 -38.74
N GLU A 399 -2.04 -19.49 -39.13
CA GLU A 399 -2.95 -18.43 -38.71
C GLU A 399 -3.43 -18.66 -37.27
N VAL A 400 -3.09 -17.72 -36.38
CA VAL A 400 -3.46 -17.72 -34.97
C VAL A 400 -4.42 -16.56 -34.70
N PRO A 401 -5.58 -16.78 -34.06
CA PRO A 401 -6.49 -15.69 -33.74
C PRO A 401 -5.87 -14.66 -32.77
N ILE A 402 -6.06 -13.37 -33.01
CA ILE A 402 -5.55 -12.30 -32.12
C ILE A 402 -6.47 -12.20 -30.89
N ASP A 403 -5.91 -12.21 -29.69
CA ASP A 403 -6.65 -12.07 -28.42
C ASP A 403 -6.65 -10.63 -27.92
N VAL A 404 -5.52 -9.93 -28.04
CA VAL A 404 -5.30 -8.57 -27.53
C VAL A 404 -4.61 -7.71 -28.59
N ILE A 405 -5.06 -6.47 -28.76
CA ILE A 405 -4.26 -5.41 -29.38
C ILE A 405 -3.99 -4.33 -28.33
N VAL A 406 -2.71 -3.94 -28.21
CA VAL A 406 -2.27 -2.88 -27.29
C VAL A 406 -1.33 -1.91 -27.99
N SER A 407 -1.46 -0.62 -27.66
CA SER A 407 -0.64 0.42 -28.28
C SER A 407 0.85 0.20 -28.06
N ALA A 408 1.58 0.07 -29.17
CA ALA A 408 3.03 0.01 -29.19
C ALA A 408 3.66 1.28 -28.61
N LYS A 409 3.09 2.46 -28.91
CA LYS A 409 3.50 3.74 -28.31
C LYS A 409 3.35 3.76 -26.80
N SER A 410 2.27 3.20 -26.25
CA SER A 410 2.07 3.12 -24.80
C SER A 410 3.17 2.28 -24.14
N VAL A 411 3.54 1.14 -24.73
CA VAL A 411 4.65 0.29 -24.25
C VAL A 411 5.99 1.01 -24.33
N GLN A 412 6.27 1.67 -25.46
CA GLN A 412 7.51 2.41 -25.69
C GLN A 412 7.68 3.58 -24.70
N LYS A 413 6.65 4.42 -24.54
CA LYS A 413 6.67 5.56 -23.60
C LYS A 413 6.90 5.12 -22.16
N ARG A 414 6.35 3.96 -21.78
CA ARG A 414 6.47 3.38 -20.44
C ARG A 414 7.80 2.64 -20.23
N LYS A 415 8.53 2.33 -21.31
CA LYS A 415 9.76 1.51 -21.31
C LYS A 415 9.50 0.12 -20.70
N ASN A 416 8.39 -0.49 -21.08
CA ASN A 416 7.95 -1.81 -20.62
C ASN A 416 8.54 -2.94 -21.49
N PHE A 417 9.86 -2.95 -21.72
CA PHE A 417 10.50 -3.90 -22.65
C PHE A 417 10.41 -5.35 -22.16
N GLY A 418 10.29 -5.59 -20.86
CA GLY A 418 9.99 -6.93 -20.32
C GLY A 418 8.73 -7.55 -20.91
N GLN A 419 7.70 -6.75 -21.24
CA GLN A 419 6.48 -7.25 -21.90
C GLN A 419 6.75 -7.72 -23.33
N ILE A 420 7.66 -7.03 -24.02
CA ILE A 420 8.11 -7.42 -25.36
C ILE A 420 8.90 -8.73 -25.27
N LEU A 421 9.81 -8.85 -24.30
CA LEU A 421 10.58 -10.08 -24.07
C LEU A 421 9.70 -11.26 -23.65
N GLU A 422 8.63 -11.04 -22.88
CA GLU A 422 7.61 -12.06 -22.58
C GLU A 422 6.96 -12.57 -23.87
N ALA A 423 6.48 -11.65 -24.73
CA ALA A 423 5.86 -12.00 -26.01
C ALA A 423 6.83 -12.77 -26.94
N LEU A 424 8.07 -12.30 -27.07
CA LEU A 424 9.07 -12.97 -27.91
C LEU A 424 9.46 -14.34 -27.34
N SER A 425 9.57 -14.48 -26.02
CA SER A 425 9.86 -15.76 -25.37
C SER A 425 8.78 -16.80 -25.66
N THR A 426 7.49 -16.41 -25.59
CA THR A 426 6.39 -17.32 -25.92
C THR A 426 6.27 -17.59 -27.42
N LEU A 427 6.66 -16.65 -28.29
CA LEU A 427 6.74 -16.88 -29.73
C LEU A 427 7.81 -17.95 -30.08
N ILE A 428 9.01 -17.83 -29.48
CA ILE A 428 10.14 -18.77 -29.63
C ILE A 428 9.76 -20.16 -29.10
N HIS A 429 9.20 -20.23 -27.90
CA HIS A 429 9.03 -21.49 -27.18
C HIS A 429 7.63 -22.13 -27.30
N GLY A 430 6.64 -21.36 -27.76
CA GLY A 430 5.24 -21.74 -27.85
C GLY A 430 4.42 -21.41 -26.60
N PRO A 431 3.09 -21.25 -26.75
CA PRO A 431 2.19 -20.83 -25.67
C PRO A 431 2.05 -21.84 -24.54
N GLU A 432 2.26 -23.13 -24.81
CA GLU A 432 2.07 -24.17 -23.81
C GLU A 432 3.24 -24.28 -22.83
N LYS A 433 4.44 -23.89 -23.26
CA LYS A 433 5.66 -24.07 -22.48
C LYS A 433 5.77 -22.99 -21.41
N ARG A 434 5.88 -23.42 -20.15
CA ARG A 434 6.25 -22.54 -19.04
C ARG A 434 7.77 -22.32 -19.02
N LEU A 435 8.16 -21.07 -18.82
CA LEU A 435 9.54 -20.60 -18.76
C LEU A 435 9.76 -19.88 -17.44
N VAL A 436 10.76 -20.36 -16.70
CA VAL A 436 11.24 -19.72 -15.47
C VAL A 436 12.57 -19.06 -15.78
N VAL A 437 12.60 -17.72 -15.76
CA VAL A 437 13.81 -16.94 -16.05
C VAL A 437 14.50 -16.50 -14.76
N PRO A 438 15.85 -16.46 -14.71
CA PRO A 438 16.56 -15.87 -13.57
C PRO A 438 16.11 -14.42 -13.32
N ASP A 439 16.01 -13.99 -12.06
CA ASP A 439 15.53 -12.65 -11.71
C ASP A 439 16.37 -11.53 -12.33
N GLU A 440 17.68 -11.74 -12.41
CA GLU A 440 18.65 -10.76 -12.92
C GLU A 440 19.05 -11.00 -14.38
N ILE A 441 18.27 -11.80 -15.12
CA ILE A 441 18.58 -12.11 -16.52
C ILE A 441 18.77 -10.84 -17.35
N GLU A 442 19.89 -10.80 -18.06
CA GLU A 442 20.20 -9.81 -19.08
C GLU A 442 20.16 -10.50 -20.44
N VAL A 443 19.52 -9.86 -21.41
CA VAL A 443 19.24 -10.44 -22.73
C VAL A 443 19.62 -9.39 -23.75
N SER A 444 20.55 -9.71 -24.64
CA SER A 444 20.93 -8.82 -25.74
C SER A 444 20.01 -9.00 -26.94
N THR A 445 19.96 -8.01 -27.81
CA THR A 445 19.16 -8.07 -29.05
C THR A 445 19.63 -9.23 -29.94
N GLU A 446 20.94 -9.44 -30.07
CA GLU A 446 21.52 -10.50 -30.91
C GLU A 446 21.11 -11.90 -30.40
N GLN A 447 21.07 -12.10 -29.08
CA GLN A 447 20.60 -13.35 -28.48
C GLN A 447 19.14 -13.64 -28.81
N VAL A 448 18.30 -12.60 -28.86
CA VAL A 448 16.88 -12.72 -29.21
C VAL A 448 16.72 -13.02 -30.70
N GLU A 449 17.43 -12.29 -31.56
CA GLU A 449 17.41 -12.50 -33.01
C GLU A 449 17.84 -13.93 -33.39
N ASP A 450 18.93 -14.42 -32.79
CA ASP A 450 19.43 -15.79 -33.00
C ASP A 450 18.43 -16.84 -32.50
N ALA A 451 17.76 -16.60 -31.37
CA ALA A 451 16.77 -17.51 -30.82
C ALA A 451 15.49 -17.55 -31.67
N LEU A 452 15.06 -16.40 -32.20
CA LEU A 452 13.94 -16.30 -33.14
C LEU A 452 14.23 -17.04 -34.44
N GLU A 453 15.40 -16.79 -35.05
CA GLU A 453 15.80 -17.47 -36.29
C GLU A 453 15.88 -18.99 -36.10
N LYS A 454 16.48 -19.46 -34.99
CA LYS A 454 16.52 -20.89 -34.65
C LYS A 454 15.13 -21.50 -34.43
N ALA A 455 14.17 -20.71 -33.97
CA ALA A 455 12.80 -21.12 -33.80
C ALA A 455 11.96 -21.03 -35.10
N GLY A 456 12.54 -20.59 -36.22
CA GLY A 456 11.84 -20.41 -37.48
C GLY A 456 10.99 -19.14 -37.56
N GLN A 457 11.23 -18.19 -36.65
CA GLN A 457 10.56 -16.88 -36.58
C GLN A 457 11.40 -15.81 -37.29
N SER A 458 10.82 -14.63 -37.55
CA SER A 458 11.60 -13.50 -38.08
C SER A 458 12.57 -12.95 -37.02
N LYS A 459 13.75 -12.48 -37.43
CA LYS A 459 14.76 -11.93 -36.50
C LYS A 459 14.23 -10.75 -35.69
N ASP A 460 13.39 -9.92 -36.29
CA ASP A 460 12.76 -8.77 -35.65
C ASP A 460 11.54 -9.13 -34.79
N GLY A 461 11.15 -10.41 -34.72
CA GLY A 461 10.02 -10.90 -33.93
C GLY A 461 8.65 -10.42 -34.41
N THR A 462 8.57 -9.90 -35.63
CA THR A 462 7.33 -9.39 -36.23
C THR A 462 6.62 -10.44 -37.08
N CYS A 463 5.30 -10.50 -36.95
CA CYS A 463 4.42 -11.30 -37.79
C CYS A 463 3.45 -10.42 -38.59
N LEU A 464 2.84 -10.98 -39.63
CA LEU A 464 1.77 -10.31 -40.38
C LEU A 464 0.45 -10.46 -39.62
N ALA A 465 -0.06 -9.36 -39.06
CA ALA A 465 -1.35 -9.28 -38.41
C ALA A 465 -2.41 -8.76 -39.39
N LYS A 466 -3.49 -9.53 -39.58
CA LYS A 466 -4.67 -9.17 -40.37
C LYS A 466 -5.78 -8.78 -39.41
N THR A 467 -6.13 -7.51 -39.39
CA THR A 467 -7.16 -6.96 -38.51
C THR A 467 -8.30 -6.36 -39.34
N PRO A 468 -9.48 -6.07 -38.76
CA PRO A 468 -10.52 -5.32 -39.46
C PRO A 468 -10.09 -3.92 -39.94
N TRP A 469 -9.00 -3.38 -39.39
CA TRP A 469 -8.46 -2.07 -39.74
C TRP A 469 -7.33 -2.13 -40.79
N GLY A 470 -6.99 -3.33 -41.26
CA GLY A 470 -5.96 -3.54 -42.28
C GLY A 470 -4.93 -4.60 -41.89
N GLU A 471 -3.95 -4.76 -42.78
CA GLU A 471 -2.81 -5.66 -42.58
C GLU A 471 -1.59 -4.89 -42.09
N PHE A 472 -0.96 -5.39 -41.03
CA PHE A 472 0.15 -4.73 -40.36
C PHE A 472 1.26 -5.74 -40.06
N ARG A 473 2.51 -5.32 -40.21
CA ARG A 473 3.65 -6.08 -39.67
C ARG A 473 3.92 -5.59 -38.26
N SER A 474 3.75 -6.46 -37.27
CA SER A 474 3.78 -6.08 -35.86
C SER A 474 4.41 -7.18 -35.01
N LEU A 475 5.00 -6.78 -33.88
CA LEU A 475 5.47 -7.72 -32.87
C LEU A 475 4.26 -8.41 -32.23
N CYS A 476 4.37 -9.71 -31.98
CA CYS A 476 3.33 -10.45 -31.31
C CYS A 476 3.88 -11.58 -30.43
N GLY A 477 3.01 -12.10 -29.56
CA GLY A 477 3.29 -13.26 -28.73
C GLY A 477 2.25 -13.40 -27.63
N TRP A 478 2.29 -14.53 -26.90
CA TRP A 478 1.37 -14.76 -25.79
C TRP A 478 1.88 -14.04 -24.55
N VAL A 479 1.08 -13.08 -24.07
CA VAL A 479 1.36 -12.27 -22.89
C VAL A 479 0.31 -12.57 -21.83
N HIS A 480 0.71 -12.63 -20.57
CA HIS A 480 -0.22 -12.88 -19.48
C HIS A 480 -1.02 -11.62 -19.11
N TRP A 481 -2.34 -11.67 -19.27
CA TRP A 481 -3.28 -10.62 -18.91
C TRP A 481 -4.30 -11.12 -17.88
N GLY A 482 -4.73 -10.26 -16.97
CA GLY A 482 -5.70 -10.62 -15.95
C GLY A 482 -6.48 -9.43 -15.43
N VAL A 483 -7.66 -9.71 -14.89
CA VAL A 483 -8.61 -8.68 -14.45
C VAL A 483 -8.20 -8.13 -13.09
N THR A 484 -8.27 -6.82 -12.95
CA THR A 484 -7.99 -6.11 -11.69
C THR A 484 -9.24 -5.48 -11.09
N LYS A 485 -10.18 -5.04 -11.93
CA LYS A 485 -11.47 -4.47 -11.52
C LYS A 485 -12.56 -4.78 -12.52
N THR A 486 -13.79 -4.88 -12.04
CA THR A 486 -14.99 -4.97 -12.87
C THR A 486 -15.66 -3.59 -13.00
N PRO A 487 -16.46 -3.32 -14.05
CA PRO A 487 -17.21 -2.09 -14.22
C PRO A 487 -18.10 -1.75 -13.02
N GLU A 488 -18.70 -2.77 -12.40
CA GLU A 488 -19.61 -2.64 -11.25
C GLU A 488 -18.88 -2.10 -10.02
N GLU A 489 -17.60 -2.41 -9.85
CA GLU A 489 -16.76 -1.82 -8.79
C GLU A 489 -16.41 -0.35 -9.06
N GLN A 490 -16.62 0.14 -10.29
CA GLN A 490 -16.17 1.47 -10.73
C GLN A 490 -17.30 2.46 -10.97
N LEU A 491 -18.51 1.98 -11.24
CA LEU A 491 -19.65 2.79 -11.63
C LEU A 491 -20.68 2.88 -10.49
N TRP A 492 -21.28 4.04 -10.33
CA TRP A 492 -22.40 4.24 -9.38
C TRP A 492 -23.73 4.11 -10.11
N GLU A 493 -24.75 3.58 -9.43
CA GLU A 493 -26.10 3.64 -9.95
C GLU A 493 -26.74 5.00 -9.66
N LYS A 494 -27.67 5.42 -10.52
CA LYS A 494 -28.38 6.69 -10.37
C LYS A 494 -29.13 6.80 -9.03
N LYS A 495 -29.58 5.68 -8.45
CA LYS A 495 -30.28 5.65 -7.15
C LYS A 495 -29.32 5.90 -5.97
N ASP A 496 -28.04 5.57 -6.13
CA ASP A 496 -27.03 5.72 -5.08
C ASP A 496 -26.76 7.18 -4.74
N VAL A 497 -26.99 8.09 -5.68
CA VAL A 497 -26.71 9.50 -5.43
C VAL A 497 -27.58 10.05 -4.31
N LEU A 498 -28.71 9.46 -3.91
CA LEU A 498 -29.53 9.99 -2.80
C LEU A 498 -29.23 9.35 -1.44
N ALA A 499 -28.33 8.36 -1.38
CA ALA A 499 -28.03 7.67 -0.13
C ALA A 499 -27.40 8.60 0.91
N THR A 500 -27.97 8.62 2.12
CA THR A 500 -27.48 9.37 3.28
C THR A 500 -27.09 8.45 4.42
N ASN A 501 -26.13 8.85 5.26
CA ASN A 501 -25.86 8.16 6.52
C ASN A 501 -26.89 8.56 7.59
N GLN A 502 -26.77 7.96 8.78
CA GLN A 502 -27.60 8.24 9.96
C GLN A 502 -27.60 9.73 10.40
N ARG A 503 -26.64 10.54 9.92
CA ARG A 503 -26.58 11.99 10.17
C ARG A 503 -27.21 12.83 9.05
N GLY A 504 -27.89 12.18 8.10
CA GLY A 504 -28.48 12.84 6.92
C GLY A 504 -27.47 13.32 5.89
N LEU A 505 -26.17 13.00 6.04
CA LEU A 505 -25.13 13.38 5.10
C LEU A 505 -25.11 12.41 3.92
N ARG A 506 -25.04 12.91 2.69
CA ARG A 506 -24.99 12.05 1.49
C ARG A 506 -23.66 11.30 1.48
N ILE A 507 -23.74 9.98 1.37
CA ILE A 507 -22.58 9.07 1.41
C ILE A 507 -22.13 8.60 0.02
N ARG A 508 -22.94 8.86 -1.02
CA ARG A 508 -22.68 8.43 -2.40
C ARG A 508 -23.07 9.53 -3.40
N GLY A 509 -22.42 9.55 -4.57
CA GLY A 509 -22.65 10.55 -5.63
C GLY A 509 -21.52 11.55 -5.83
N SER A 510 -21.66 12.41 -6.85
CA SER A 510 -20.59 13.31 -7.28
C SER A 510 -20.34 14.42 -6.27
N LYS A 511 -19.08 14.60 -5.88
CA LYS A 511 -18.62 15.68 -5.01
C LYS A 511 -18.11 16.84 -5.86
N ILE A 512 -18.74 17.99 -5.74
CA ILE A 512 -18.17 19.25 -6.22
C ILE A 512 -17.32 19.80 -5.09
N SER A 513 -16.00 19.66 -5.20
CA SER A 513 -15.07 20.16 -4.21
C SER A 513 -14.77 21.64 -4.43
N THR A 514 -13.88 22.19 -3.61
CA THR A 514 -13.34 23.54 -3.79
C THR A 514 -12.64 23.71 -5.14
N ILE A 515 -12.11 22.64 -5.74
CA ILE A 515 -11.43 22.70 -7.05
C ILE A 515 -12.45 22.86 -8.18
N GLU A 516 -13.45 21.97 -8.25
CA GLU A 516 -14.50 22.04 -9.28
C GLU A 516 -15.31 23.34 -9.16
N LEU A 517 -15.63 23.76 -7.94
CA LEU A 517 -16.33 25.02 -7.71
C LEU A 517 -15.50 26.22 -8.18
N LYS A 518 -14.18 26.23 -7.95
CA LYS A 518 -13.29 27.28 -8.44
C LYS A 518 -13.25 27.29 -9.96
N ALA A 519 -13.14 26.14 -10.61
CA ALA A 519 -13.16 26.03 -12.06
C ALA A 519 -14.47 26.57 -12.65
N LEU A 520 -15.62 26.19 -12.08
CA LEU A 520 -16.94 26.68 -12.49
C LEU A 520 -17.10 28.18 -12.27
N THR A 521 -16.60 28.69 -11.14
CA THR A 521 -16.61 30.13 -10.82
C THR A 521 -15.73 30.93 -11.77
N THR A 522 -14.58 30.38 -12.17
CA THR A 522 -13.70 31.00 -13.17
C THR A 522 -14.35 31.01 -14.55
N LEU A 523 -14.99 29.91 -14.95
CA LEU A 523 -15.60 29.77 -16.27
C LEU A 523 -16.90 30.59 -16.42
N LEU A 524 -17.77 30.55 -15.41
CA LEU A 524 -19.13 31.09 -15.47
C LEU A 524 -19.31 32.41 -14.69
N GLY A 525 -18.31 32.79 -13.89
CA GLY A 525 -18.36 33.94 -12.99
C GLY A 525 -18.96 33.62 -11.61
N PRO A 526 -18.54 34.34 -10.55
CA PRO A 526 -18.99 34.09 -9.16
C PRO A 526 -20.48 34.39 -8.91
N GLY A 527 -21.12 35.16 -9.78
CA GLY A 527 -22.57 35.45 -9.73
C GLY A 527 -23.43 34.54 -10.62
N SER A 528 -22.85 33.49 -11.21
CA SER A 528 -23.60 32.58 -12.09
C SER A 528 -24.73 31.88 -11.33
N LYS A 529 -25.93 31.84 -11.93
CA LYS A 529 -27.07 31.08 -11.41
C LYS A 529 -26.74 29.60 -11.22
N VAL A 530 -25.90 29.03 -12.07
CA VAL A 530 -25.45 27.63 -11.98
C VAL A 530 -24.58 27.42 -10.74
N VAL A 531 -23.65 28.34 -10.47
CA VAL A 531 -22.82 28.30 -9.27
C VAL A 531 -23.68 28.49 -8.01
N GLY A 532 -24.64 29.43 -8.06
CA GLY A 532 -25.61 29.64 -6.99
C GLY A 532 -26.48 28.40 -6.71
N GLU A 533 -26.98 27.74 -7.76
CA GLU A 533 -27.74 26.51 -7.66
C GLU A 533 -26.90 25.37 -7.04
N ILE A 534 -25.68 25.14 -7.53
CA ILE A 534 -24.76 24.13 -6.98
C ILE A 534 -24.49 24.39 -5.48
N LEU A 535 -24.24 25.65 -5.12
CA LEU A 535 -24.00 26.05 -3.73
C LEU A 535 -25.25 25.89 -2.85
N SER A 536 -26.46 25.98 -3.41
CA SER A 536 -27.71 25.75 -2.67
C SER A 536 -27.87 24.30 -2.20
N TYR A 537 -27.24 23.34 -2.91
CA TYR A 537 -27.21 21.92 -2.54
C TYR A 537 -26.01 21.55 -1.66
N ARG A 538 -25.24 22.53 -1.17
CA ARG A 538 -24.10 22.28 -0.30
C ARG A 538 -24.56 21.63 1.01
N GLN A 539 -24.03 20.46 1.30
CA GLN A 539 -24.30 19.79 2.57
C GLN A 539 -23.47 20.39 3.72
N GLY A 540 -24.06 20.43 4.91
CA GLY A 540 -23.40 20.90 6.14
C GLY A 540 -23.47 22.42 6.39
N THR A 541 -24.35 23.15 5.71
CA THR A 541 -24.60 24.59 5.99
C THR A 541 -25.95 24.89 6.64
N GLY A 542 -26.88 23.93 6.67
CA GLY A 542 -28.14 24.03 7.41
C GLY A 542 -28.04 23.27 8.73
N GLU A 543 -28.12 24.02 9.85
CA GLU A 543 -28.32 23.56 11.23
C GLU A 543 -27.59 22.25 11.62
N VAL A 544 -26.31 22.37 11.99
CA VAL A 544 -25.81 21.58 13.13
C VAL A 544 -26.42 22.23 14.37
N ARG A 545 -27.57 21.72 14.84
CA ARG A 545 -28.08 22.00 16.18
C ARG A 545 -27.40 21.10 17.20
#